data_AF-A0A7C6AVH5-F1
#
_entry.id   AF-A0A7C6AVH5-F1
#
_cell.length_a   1.000
_cell.length_b   1.000
_cell.length_c   1.000
_cell.angle_alpha   90.00
_cell.angle_beta   90.00
_cell.angle_gamma   90.00
#
_symmetry.space_group_name_H-M   'P 1'
#
loop_
_entity.id
_entity.type
_entity.pdbx_description
1 polymer ?
#
loop_
_entity_poly.entity_id
_entity_poly.type
_entity_poly.pdbx_seq_one_letter_code
_entity_poly.pdbx_strand_id
1 'polypeptide(L)' 'MRLALSSYTYTWATGVPGKMPEKRLDAFGLLAEATRLKVPCIQIADNMPLHELSPAQMQKLKREASDRSISIEVGARG' A
#
# COMPACT_ATOMS: atom_id res chain seq x y z
N MET A 1 3.20 19.38 8.20
CA MET A 1 2.17 18.32 8.05
C MET A 1 2.29 17.71 6.66
N ARG A 2 2.15 16.37 6.53
CA ARG A 2 2.20 15.65 5.25
C ARG A 2 0.92 14.83 5.08
N LEU A 3 0.27 14.92 3.92
CA LEU A 3 -0.88 14.08 3.57
C LEU A 3 -0.41 12.67 3.22
N ALA A 4 -1.10 11.65 3.72
CA ALA A 4 -0.82 10.25 3.44
C ALA A 4 -2.11 9.47 3.13
N LEU A 5 -2.00 8.48 2.24
CA LEU A 5 -3.08 7.57 1.87
C LEU A 5 -2.88 6.22 2.54
N SER A 6 -3.73 5.89 3.51
CA SER A 6 -3.64 4.63 4.25
C SER A 6 -4.30 3.47 3.51
N SER A 7 -3.76 2.26 3.64
CA SER A 7 -4.41 1.01 3.23
C SER A 7 -5.77 0.78 3.89
N TYR A 8 -6.04 1.40 5.05
CA TYR A 8 -7.36 1.42 5.70
C TYR A 8 -8.36 2.38 5.05
N THR A 9 -7.93 3.29 4.18
CA THR A 9 -8.85 4.08 3.34
C THR A 9 -9.64 3.15 2.39
N TYR A 10 -9.06 2.00 2.05
CA TYR A 10 -9.60 1.02 1.11
C TYR A 10 -9.88 -0.34 1.77
N THR A 11 -10.32 -0.36 3.03
CA THR A 11 -10.51 -1.60 3.82
C THR A 11 -11.18 -2.74 3.05
N TRP A 12 -12.27 -2.46 2.33
CA TRP A 12 -12.99 -3.48 1.56
C TRP A 12 -12.26 -3.95 0.30
N ALA A 13 -11.50 -3.07 -0.35
CA ALA A 13 -10.72 -3.43 -1.53
C ALA A 13 -9.43 -4.18 -1.15
N THR A 14 -8.83 -3.88 0.00
CA THR A 14 -7.70 -4.64 0.56
C THR A 14 -8.15 -6.03 1.05
N GLY A 15 -9.37 -6.09 1.60
CA GLY A 15 -10.02 -7.28 2.14
C GLY A 15 -10.12 -7.26 3.67
N VAL A 16 -11.15 -7.91 4.20
CA VAL A 16 -11.36 -8.12 5.63
C VAL A 16 -11.56 -9.61 5.93
N PRO A 17 -11.21 -10.09 7.13
CA PRO A 17 -11.46 -11.48 7.52
C PRO A 17 -12.93 -11.88 7.27
N GLY A 18 -13.13 -13.00 6.58
CA GLY A 18 -14.47 -13.49 6.21
C GLY A 18 -15.09 -12.83 4.98
N LYS A 19 -14.50 -11.76 4.42
CA LYS A 19 -14.97 -11.12 3.19
C LYS A 19 -13.80 -10.54 2.37
N MET A 20 -13.18 -11.43 1.60
CA MET A 20 -12.11 -11.06 0.66
C MET A 20 -12.71 -10.70 -0.70
N PRO A 21 -12.26 -9.61 -1.34
CA PRO A 21 -12.66 -9.32 -2.72
C PRO A 21 -11.96 -10.27 -3.69
N GLU A 22 -12.58 -10.51 -4.85
CA GLU A 22 -11.99 -11.31 -5.93
C GLU A 22 -10.65 -10.74 -6.41
N LYS A 23 -10.56 -9.40 -6.47
CA LYS A 23 -9.34 -8.67 -6.80
C LYS A 23 -8.97 -7.74 -5.66
N ARG A 24 -7.96 -8.12 -4.88
CA ARG A 24 -7.43 -7.32 -3.77
C ARG A 24 -6.65 -6.12 -4.28
N LEU A 25 -6.85 -4.97 -3.63
CA LEU A 25 -5.94 -3.83 -3.73
C LEU A 25 -4.68 -4.17 -2.92
N ASP A 26 -3.55 -4.26 -3.61
CA ASP A 26 -2.23 -4.53 -3.02
C ASP A 26 -1.40 -3.24 -2.87
N ALA A 27 -0.15 -3.38 -2.43
CA ALA A 27 0.76 -2.25 -2.23
C ALA A 27 1.04 -1.47 -3.53
N PHE A 28 1.05 -2.14 -4.68
CA PHE A 28 1.23 -1.50 -5.98
C PHE A 28 -0.02 -0.72 -6.40
N GLY A 29 -1.19 -1.28 -6.14
CA GLY A 29 -2.47 -0.59 -6.33
C GLY A 29 -2.59 0.65 -5.45
N LEU A 30 -2.21 0.56 -4.17
CA LEU A 30 -2.21 1.72 -3.26
C LEU A 30 -1.25 2.82 -3.73
N LEU A 31 -0.05 2.44 -4.21
CA LEU A 31 0.91 3.36 -4.80
C LEU A 31 0.36 4.04 -6.07
N ALA A 32 -0.34 3.28 -6.92
CA ALA A 32 -0.99 3.82 -8.11
C ALA A 32 -2.09 4.82 -7.74
N GLU A 33 -2.90 4.54 -6.73
CA GLU A 33 -3.92 5.46 -6.22
C GLU A 33 -3.32 6.73 -5.63
N ALA A 34 -2.25 6.64 -4.85
CA ALA A 34 -1.54 7.81 -4.34
C ALA A 34 -0.97 8.68 -5.47
N THR A 35 -0.45 8.05 -6.53
CA THR A 35 -0.01 8.76 -7.75
C THR A 35 -1.17 9.52 -8.39
N ARG A 36 -2.31 8.84 -8.61
CA ARG A 36 -3.51 9.42 -9.22
C ARG A 36 -4.07 10.59 -8.41
N LEU A 37 -4.06 10.47 -7.09
CA LEU A 37 -4.56 11.46 -6.15
C LEU A 37 -3.54 12.57 -5.81
N LYS A 38 -2.31 12.48 -6.34
CA LYS A 38 -1.19 13.38 -6.02
C LYS A 38 -0.89 13.46 -4.51
N VAL A 39 -1.00 12.32 -3.82
CA VAL A 39 -0.66 12.17 -2.40
C VAL A 39 0.80 11.73 -2.27
N PRO A 40 1.64 12.43 -1.49
CA PRO A 40 3.08 12.18 -1.46
C PRO A 40 3.51 11.03 -0.53
N CYS A 41 2.56 10.32 0.09
CA CYS A 41 2.84 9.26 1.05
C CYS A 41 1.75 8.18 1.01
N ILE A 42 2.15 6.92 1.10
CA ILE A 42 1.25 5.81 1.41
C ILE A 42 1.58 5.22 2.77
N GLN A 43 0.55 4.84 3.51
CA GLN A 43 0.66 4.13 4.78
C GLN A 43 0.17 2.69 4.59
N ILE A 44 1.11 1.75 4.64
CA ILE A 44 0.84 0.33 4.49
C ILE A 44 0.73 -0.27 5.89
N ALA A 45 -0.50 -0.62 6.28
CA ALA A 45 -0.81 -1.19 7.59
C ALA A 45 -0.89 -2.73 7.57
N ASP A 46 -1.24 -3.32 8.72
CA ASP A 46 -1.37 -4.76 8.96
C ASP A 46 -2.40 -5.47 8.06
N ASN A 47 -3.38 -4.75 7.52
CA ASN A 47 -4.34 -5.31 6.55
C ASN A 47 -3.73 -5.59 5.16
N MET A 48 -2.49 -5.16 4.91
CA MET A 48 -1.76 -5.34 3.66
C MET A 48 -0.40 -6.01 3.94
N PRO A 49 -0.33 -7.35 3.93
CA PRO A 49 0.82 -8.10 4.45
C PRO A 49 2.06 -7.96 3.53
N LEU A 50 2.93 -6.99 3.82
CA LEU A 50 4.17 -6.76 3.07
C LEU A 50 5.15 -7.94 3.11
N HIS A 51 5.08 -8.79 4.14
CA HIS A 51 5.94 -9.97 4.28
C HIS A 51 5.61 -11.06 3.26
N GLU A 52 4.45 -11.01 2.61
CA GLU A 52 4.08 -11.92 1.50
C GLU A 52 4.75 -11.52 0.18
N LEU A 53 5.30 -10.30 0.09
CA LEU A 53 6.04 -9.87 -1.10
C LEU A 53 7.40 -10.57 -1.16
N SER A 54 7.72 -11.14 -2.33
CA SER A 54 9.08 -11.61 -2.60
C SER A 54 10.10 -10.47 -2.49
N PRO A 55 11.40 -10.77 -2.25
CA PRO A 55 12.44 -9.75 -2.24
C PRO A 55 12.46 -8.90 -3.52
N ALA A 56 12.20 -9.50 -4.69
CA ALA A 56 12.12 -8.80 -5.97
C ALA A 56 10.94 -7.82 -6.02
N GLN A 57 9.77 -8.22 -5.51
CA GLN A 57 8.60 -7.34 -5.41
C GLN A 57 8.83 -6.21 -4.42
N MET A 58 9.46 -6.46 -3.27
CA MET A 58 9.80 -5.42 -2.30
C MET A 58 10.74 -4.36 -2.91
N GLN A 59 11.78 -4.80 -3.62
CA GLN A 59 12.69 -3.87 -4.32
C GLN A 59 11.97 -3.11 -5.44
N LYS A 60 11.06 -3.77 -6.16
CA LYS A 60 10.21 -3.11 -7.17
C LYS A 60 9.33 -2.03 -6.54
N LEU A 61 8.64 -2.34 -5.44
CA LEU A 61 7.78 -1.39 -4.73
C LEU A 61 8.58 -0.16 -4.27
N LYS A 62 9.75 -0.38 -3.66
CA LYS A 62 10.64 0.70 -3.23
C LYS A 62 11.08 1.58 -4.40
N ARG A 63 11.51 0.97 -5.51
CA ARG A 63 11.92 1.70 -6.72
C ARG A 63 10.77 2.52 -7.28
N GLU A 64 9.61 1.91 -7.51
CA GLU A 64 8.46 2.63 -8.07
C GLU A 64 7.99 3.78 -7.17
N ALA A 65 8.02 3.61 -5.85
CA ALA A 65 7.69 4.69 -4.93
C ALA A 65 8.70 5.85 -5.03
N SER A 66 10.00 5.53 -5.10
CA SER A 66 11.06 6.51 -5.33
C SER A 66 10.90 7.26 -6.65
N ASP A 67 10.66 6.55 -7.75
CA ASP A 67 10.48 7.13 -9.09
C ASP A 67 9.29 8.10 -9.14
N ARG A 68 8.26 7.85 -8.30
CA ARG A 68 7.06 8.67 -8.18
C ARG A 68 7.16 9.75 -7.10
N SER A 69 8.29 9.87 -6.40
CA SER A 69 8.46 10.75 -5.24
C SER A 69 7.42 10.53 -4.13
N ILE A 70 7.01 9.28 -3.92
CA ILE A 70 6.06 8.86 -2.89
C ILE A 70 6.81 8.16 -1.76
N SER A 71 6.62 8.62 -0.52
CA SER A 71 7.12 7.94 0.66
C SER A 71 6.25 6.75 1.05
N ILE A 72 6.87 5.72 1.62
CA ILE A 72 6.16 4.57 2.22
C ILE A 72 6.36 4.62 3.72
N GLU A 73 5.26 4.64 4.46
CA GLU A 73 5.21 4.41 5.91
C GLU A 73 4.63 3.03 6.16
N VAL A 74 5.25 2.27 7.06
CA VAL A 74 4.82 0.90 7.39
C VAL A 74 4.37 0.85 8.84
N GLY A 75 3.18 0.31 9.08
CA GLY A 75 2.67 0.01 10.41
C GLY A 75 2.26 -1.46 10.49
N ALA A 76 2.97 -2.26 11.27
CA ALA A 76 2.62 -3.66 11.49
C ALA A 76 2.06 -3.85 12.90
N ARG A 77 1.11 -4.78 13.05
CA ARG A 77 0.76 -5.37 14.34
C ARG A 77 1.56 -6.68 14.50
N GLY A 78 2.11 -6.90 15.69
CA GLY A 78 2.98 -8.03 16.03
C GLY A 78 2.22 -9.33 16.24
#